data_AF-A0A1Y1YJW4-F1
#
_entry.id   AF-A0A1Y1YJW4-F1
#
_cell.length_a   1.000
_cell.length_b   1.000
_cell.length_c   1.000
_cell.angle_alpha   90.00
_cell.angle_beta   90.00
_cell.angle_gamma   90.00
#
_symmetry.space_group_name_H-M   'P 1'
#
loop_
_entity.id
_entity.type
_entity.pdbx_description
1 polymer ?
#
loop_
_entity_poly.entity_id
_entity_poly.type
_entity_poly.pdbx_seq_one_letter_code
_entity_poly.pdbx_strand_id
1 'polypeptide(L)'
;MRDFPSLRLLLPLLLSLTSAAALAGPYETDIPILQITDFGAFVSARSDVPSHVSFHVRDGRPEYFAEVDCVFVTNETYPLIYLGGYWPCEGDTGIGFWLGEAFLKIRRPFLQDHCDVARKSYAVGLASQDTFWSSLGTVGECKNTSLSLLGASYSRPENWDFPINQIIA
;
A
#
# COMPACT_ATOMS: atom_id res chain seq x y z
N MET A 1 48.03 -47.65 62.35
CA MET A 1 47.62 -47.94 60.97
C MET A 1 46.87 -46.71 60.46
N ARG A 2 47.53 -45.96 59.57
CA ARG A 2 47.12 -45.63 58.18
C ARG A 2 45.94 -44.64 58.14
N ASP A 3 46.18 -43.34 57.93
CA ASP A 3 46.57 -42.63 56.68
C ASP A 3 45.35 -42.10 55.91
N PHE A 4 45.25 -40.77 55.95
CA PHE A 4 44.79 -39.73 55.02
C PHE A 4 43.56 -39.87 54.09
N PRO A 5 42.85 -38.74 53.84
CA PRO A 5 41.66 -38.63 52.99
C PRO A 5 42.02 -38.41 51.51
N SER A 6 41.30 -39.05 50.59
CA SER A 6 41.40 -38.77 49.15
C SER A 6 40.41 -37.68 48.73
N LEU A 7 41.02 -36.57 48.33
CA LEU A 7 40.47 -35.36 47.74
C LEU A 7 40.19 -35.57 46.24
N ARG A 8 39.25 -34.78 45.71
CA ARG A 8 39.11 -34.31 44.31
C ARG A 8 38.50 -35.26 43.29
N LEU A 9 37.37 -34.82 42.71
CA LEU A 9 37.37 -34.34 41.32
C LEU A 9 36.16 -33.43 41.09
N LEU A 10 36.38 -32.12 41.26
CA LEU A 10 35.58 -31.07 40.63
C LEU A 10 36.00 -31.01 39.16
N LEU A 11 35.11 -31.36 38.25
CA LEU A 11 35.30 -31.11 36.83
C LEU A 11 34.63 -29.76 36.50
N PRO A 12 35.38 -28.69 36.17
CA PRO A 12 34.79 -27.46 35.68
C PRO A 12 34.40 -27.68 34.22
N LEU A 13 33.12 -27.57 33.90
CA LEU A 13 32.66 -27.57 32.51
C LEU A 13 33.13 -26.24 31.89
N LEU A 14 34.18 -26.35 31.05
CA LEU A 14 34.80 -25.23 30.36
C LEU A 14 33.85 -24.61 29.33
N LEU A 15 33.96 -23.29 29.26
CA LEU A 15 33.44 -22.36 28.27
C LEU A 15 33.37 -22.91 26.84
N SER A 16 32.23 -22.67 26.21
CA SER A 16 32.19 -22.30 24.80
C SER A 16 31.19 -21.15 24.62
N LEU A 17 31.61 -19.94 25.02
CA LEU A 17 31.03 -18.71 24.47
C LEU A 17 31.42 -18.65 23.00
N THR A 18 30.65 -19.34 22.16
CA THR A 18 30.67 -19.08 20.73
C THR A 18 30.00 -17.73 20.54
N SER A 19 30.80 -16.73 20.19
CA SER A 19 30.29 -15.45 19.72
C SER A 19 29.44 -15.73 18.47
N ALA A 20 28.12 -15.73 18.64
CA ALA A 20 27.21 -15.53 17.54
C ALA A 20 27.41 -14.08 17.09
N ALA A 21 28.39 -13.87 16.22
CA ALA A 21 28.40 -12.71 15.35
C ALA A 21 27.13 -12.83 14.51
N ALA A 22 26.07 -12.16 14.96
CA ALA A 22 24.90 -11.92 14.14
C ALA A 22 25.41 -11.21 12.89
N LEU A 23 25.45 -11.95 11.78
CA LEU A 23 25.47 -11.39 10.45
C LEU A 23 24.21 -10.53 10.34
N ALA A 24 24.31 -9.26 10.74
CA ALA A 24 23.47 -8.23 10.20
C ALA A 24 23.82 -8.19 8.72
N GLY A 25 23.10 -8.99 7.93
CA GLY A 25 23.07 -8.83 6.49
C GLY A 25 22.73 -7.37 6.16
N PRO A 26 23.08 -6.87 4.97
CA PRO A 26 22.60 -5.57 4.55
C PRO A 26 21.09 -5.57 4.72
N TYR A 27 20.57 -4.71 5.60
CA TYR A 27 19.15 -4.46 5.69
C TYR A 27 18.77 -3.89 4.33
N GLU A 28 18.20 -4.73 3.47
CA GLU A 28 17.41 -4.26 2.34
C GLU A 28 16.31 -3.42 3.00
N THR A 29 16.43 -2.11 2.91
CA THR A 29 15.35 -1.20 3.28
C THR A 29 14.27 -1.42 2.25
N ASP A 30 13.43 -2.43 2.49
CA ASP A 30 12.29 -2.76 1.66
C ASP A 30 11.41 -1.50 1.57
N ILE A 31 11.34 -0.91 0.38
CA ILE A 31 10.50 0.26 0.14
C ILE A 31 9.07 -0.20 0.42
N PRO A 32 8.35 0.42 1.38
CA PRO A 32 7.06 -0.13 1.76
C PRO A 32 6.06 -0.09 0.61
N ILE A 33 5.32 -1.18 0.42
CA ILE A 33 4.35 -1.32 -0.67
C ILE A 33 2.93 -1.24 -0.10
N LEU A 34 2.10 -0.40 -0.72
CA LEU A 34 0.66 -0.45 -0.58
C LEU A 34 0.08 -1.30 -1.69
N GLN A 35 -0.84 -2.18 -1.37
CA GLN A 35 -1.54 -2.99 -2.35
C GLN A 35 -2.87 -2.34 -2.69
N ILE A 36 -3.12 -2.15 -3.97
CA ILE A 36 -4.44 -1.75 -4.49
C ILE A 36 -5.08 -2.94 -5.19
N THR A 37 -6.27 -3.31 -4.75
CA THR A 37 -7.06 -4.41 -5.32
C THR A 37 -8.42 -3.91 -5.78
N ASP A 38 -9.11 -4.74 -6.57
CA ASP A 38 -10.52 -4.52 -6.95
C ASP A 38 -10.78 -3.17 -7.61
N PHE A 39 -9.82 -2.68 -8.40
CA PHE A 39 -9.95 -1.40 -9.08
C PHE A 39 -11.03 -1.46 -10.15
N GLY A 40 -12.01 -0.57 -10.02
CA GLY A 40 -13.07 -0.32 -10.98
C GLY A 40 -13.31 1.18 -11.14
N ALA A 41 -13.49 1.62 -12.39
CA ALA A 41 -13.95 2.97 -12.68
C ALA A 41 -15.01 2.94 -13.78
N PHE A 42 -15.96 3.86 -13.73
CA PHE A 42 -16.95 4.06 -14.76
C PHE A 42 -17.01 5.54 -15.10
N VAL A 43 -16.81 5.87 -16.37
CA VAL A 43 -16.94 7.21 -16.93
C VAL A 43 -18.18 7.25 -17.80
N SER A 44 -19.19 7.97 -17.33
CA SER A 44 -20.49 8.09 -17.99
C SER A 44 -20.41 8.93 -19.25
N ALA A 45 -21.14 8.50 -20.29
CA ALA A 45 -21.39 9.30 -21.49
C ALA A 45 -22.66 10.17 -21.36
N ARG A 46 -23.37 10.08 -20.23
CA ARG A 46 -24.64 10.75 -19.97
C ARG A 46 -24.59 11.61 -18.71
N SER A 47 -25.19 12.79 -18.75
CA SER A 47 -25.23 13.71 -17.62
C SER A 47 -26.10 13.23 -16.45
N ASP A 48 -27.05 12.32 -16.69
CA ASP A 48 -27.99 11.80 -15.68
C ASP A 48 -27.51 10.50 -15.01
N VAL A 49 -26.36 9.96 -15.43
CA VAL A 49 -25.76 8.77 -14.82
C VAL A 49 -24.40 9.19 -14.25
N PRO A 50 -24.18 9.08 -12.92
CA PRO A 50 -22.92 9.50 -12.32
C PRO A 50 -21.78 8.55 -12.69
N SER A 51 -20.62 9.14 -12.95
CA SER A 51 -19.36 8.42 -13.02
C SER A 51 -18.90 8.02 -11.62
N HIS A 52 -18.10 6.98 -11.49
CA HIS A 52 -17.56 6.56 -10.20
C HIS A 52 -16.20 5.87 -10.34
N VAL A 53 -15.47 5.80 -9.23
CA VAL A 53 -14.27 4.98 -9.07
C VAL A 53 -14.33 4.30 -7.70
N SER A 54 -13.90 3.05 -7.65
CA SER A 54 -13.79 2.25 -6.45
C SER A 54 -12.55 1.38 -6.51
N PHE A 55 -11.85 1.23 -5.39
CA PHE A 55 -10.78 0.28 -5.22
C PHE A 55 -10.51 0.08 -3.73
N HIS A 56 -9.78 -0.98 -3.42
CA HIS A 56 -9.43 -1.34 -2.06
C HIS A 56 -7.94 -1.10 -1.83
N VAL A 57 -7.58 -0.52 -0.68
CA VAL A 57 -6.19 -0.25 -0.28
C VAL A 57 -5.83 -1.09 0.92
N ARG A 58 -4.70 -1.80 0.83
CA ARG A 58 -4.16 -2.62 1.91
C ARG A 58 -2.69 -2.31 2.19
N ASP A 59 -2.38 -2.08 3.45
CA ASP A 59 -1.01 -2.07 4.00
C ASP A 59 -0.82 -3.32 4.87
N GLY A 60 -0.06 -4.28 4.36
CA GLY A 60 0.13 -5.58 5.03
C GLY A 60 1.08 -5.57 6.23
N ARG A 61 1.73 -4.44 6.54
CA ARG A 61 2.74 -4.37 7.60
C ARG A 61 2.06 -4.36 8.98
N PRO A 62 2.40 -5.27 9.91
CA PRO A 62 1.71 -5.37 11.19
C PRO A 62 1.66 -4.07 12.02
N GLU A 63 2.75 -3.31 12.04
CA GLU A 63 2.86 -2.04 12.79
C GLU A 63 2.04 -0.90 12.18
N TYR A 64 1.70 -1.02 10.90
CA TYR A 64 1.10 0.04 10.10
C TYR A 64 -0.14 -0.46 9.35
N PHE A 65 -0.73 -1.56 9.83
CA PHE A 65 -1.80 -2.25 9.14
C PHE A 65 -2.97 -1.30 8.92
N ALA A 66 -3.38 -1.20 7.66
CA ALA A 66 -4.52 -0.41 7.26
C ALA A 66 -5.19 -1.08 6.08
N GLU A 67 -6.51 -1.11 6.11
CA GLU A 67 -7.33 -1.73 5.08
C GLU A 67 -8.56 -0.87 4.90
N VAL A 68 -8.80 -0.37 3.69
CA VAL A 68 -9.83 0.63 3.44
C VAL A 68 -10.34 0.61 2.00
N ASP A 69 -11.65 0.80 1.83
CA ASP A 69 -12.27 1.03 0.54
C ASP A 69 -12.26 2.52 0.17
N CYS A 70 -11.83 2.82 -1.03
CA CYS A 70 -11.79 4.17 -1.58
C CYS A 70 -12.86 4.27 -2.67
N VAL A 71 -13.95 4.97 -2.39
CA VAL A 71 -15.05 5.15 -3.34
C VAL A 71 -15.28 6.64 -3.59
N PHE A 72 -15.50 6.99 -4.86
CA PHE A 72 -15.94 8.32 -5.25
C PHE A 72 -16.98 8.23 -6.35
N VAL A 73 -18.07 8.98 -6.18
CA VAL A 73 -19.18 9.10 -7.12
C VAL A 73 -19.33 10.57 -7.48
N THR A 74 -19.37 10.88 -8.78
CA THR A 74 -19.51 12.26 -9.25
C THR A 74 -20.86 12.86 -8.88
N ASN A 75 -20.89 14.17 -8.70
CA ASN A 75 -22.11 14.95 -8.49
C ASN A 75 -22.01 16.31 -9.19
N GLU A 76 -22.96 17.20 -8.94
CA GLU A 76 -22.98 18.54 -9.55
C GLU A 76 -21.73 19.38 -9.22
N THR A 77 -21.18 19.23 -8.02
CA THR A 77 -19.97 19.93 -7.58
C THR A 77 -18.70 19.33 -8.17
N TYR A 78 -18.67 18.00 -8.33
CA TYR A 78 -17.53 17.25 -8.84
C TYR A 78 -17.97 16.36 -10.01
N PRO A 79 -18.03 16.91 -11.24
CA PRO A 79 -18.61 16.21 -12.39
C PRO A 79 -17.70 15.15 -13.01
N LEU A 80 -16.44 15.05 -12.58
CA LEU A 80 -15.44 14.13 -13.12
C LEU A 80 -14.82 13.29 -12.00
N ILE A 81 -14.46 12.04 -12.32
CA ILE A 81 -13.68 11.17 -11.43
C ILE A 81 -12.20 11.58 -11.33
N TYR A 82 -11.74 12.45 -12.24
CA TYR A 82 -10.40 13.03 -12.20
C TYR A 82 -10.40 14.22 -11.24
N LEU A 83 -9.72 14.04 -10.13
CA LEU A 83 -9.76 14.97 -9.00
C LEU A 83 -8.68 16.05 -9.13
N GLY A 84 -8.94 17.22 -8.55
CA GLY A 84 -7.94 18.30 -8.40
C GLY A 84 -7.03 18.14 -7.17
N GLY A 85 -7.14 17.02 -6.44
CA GLY A 85 -6.43 16.79 -5.19
C GLY A 85 -6.88 15.50 -4.50
N TYR A 86 -6.49 15.35 -3.24
CA TYR A 86 -6.80 14.14 -2.48
C TYR A 86 -8.25 14.12 -1.96
N TRP A 87 -8.93 13.02 -2.24
CA TRP A 87 -10.22 12.64 -1.69
C TRP A 87 -10.03 11.63 -0.55
N PRO A 88 -10.79 11.73 0.57
CA PRO A 88 -10.72 10.74 1.64
C PRO A 88 -11.28 9.39 1.18
N CYS A 89 -10.65 8.29 1.59
CA CYS A 89 -11.26 6.96 1.52
C CYS A 89 -12.28 6.79 2.66
N GLU A 90 -13.07 5.72 2.63
CA GLU A 90 -14.09 5.49 3.65
C GLU A 90 -13.49 5.29 5.05
N GLY A 91 -14.14 5.82 6.09
CA GLY A 91 -13.71 5.68 7.48
C GLY A 91 -12.65 6.68 7.96
N ASP A 92 -12.23 6.53 9.23
CA ASP A 92 -11.38 7.49 9.95
C ASP A 92 -9.86 7.17 9.85
N THR A 93 -9.44 6.43 8.83
CA THR A 93 -8.04 6.01 8.65
C THR A 93 -7.11 7.16 8.23
N GLY A 94 -7.68 8.27 7.74
CA GLY A 94 -6.93 9.40 7.19
C GLY A 94 -6.26 9.08 5.84
N ILE A 95 -6.52 7.91 5.27
CA ILE A 95 -6.08 7.53 3.93
C ILE A 95 -6.89 8.33 2.91
N GLY A 96 -6.21 8.79 1.86
CA GLY A 96 -6.87 9.44 0.76
C GLY A 96 -6.20 9.13 -0.57
N PHE A 97 -6.90 9.42 -1.65
CA PHE A 97 -6.43 9.14 -2.99
C PHE A 97 -6.62 10.33 -3.92
N TRP A 98 -5.80 10.39 -4.96
CA TRP A 98 -5.92 11.37 -6.02
C TRP A 98 -5.80 10.65 -7.35
N LEU A 99 -6.92 10.52 -8.05
CA LEU A 99 -6.98 10.01 -9.41
C LEU A 99 -6.85 11.18 -10.38
N GLY A 100 -5.78 11.20 -11.17
CA GLY A 100 -5.63 12.04 -12.36
C GLY A 100 -5.88 11.22 -13.63
N GLU A 101 -5.81 11.86 -14.80
CA GLU A 101 -6.02 11.16 -16.08
C GLU A 101 -5.01 10.03 -16.33
N ALA A 102 -3.78 10.18 -15.82
CA ALA A 102 -2.67 9.26 -16.06
C ALA A 102 -2.01 8.74 -14.77
N PHE A 103 -2.59 9.00 -13.60
CA PHE A 103 -1.98 8.61 -12.34
C PHE A 103 -3.04 8.31 -11.27
N LEU A 104 -2.67 7.46 -10.33
CA LEU A 104 -3.32 7.34 -9.03
C LEU A 104 -2.25 7.65 -7.99
N LYS A 105 -2.58 8.45 -6.99
CA LYS A 105 -1.73 8.66 -5.81
C LYS A 105 -2.50 8.24 -4.59
N ILE A 106 -1.81 7.59 -3.66
CA ILE A 106 -2.36 7.28 -2.35
C ILE A 106 -1.55 8.05 -1.32
N ARG A 107 -2.24 8.79 -0.46
CA ARG A 107 -1.66 9.32 0.77
C ARG A 107 -2.17 8.49 1.93
N ARG A 108 -1.28 8.20 2.86
CA ARG A 108 -1.66 7.65 4.16
C ARG A 108 -0.93 8.39 5.27
N PRO A 109 -1.51 8.50 6.47
CA PRO A 109 -0.78 9.00 7.62
C PRO A 109 0.47 8.14 7.87
N PHE A 110 1.59 8.81 8.09
CA PHE A 110 2.86 8.22 8.49
C PHE A 110 3.22 8.78 9.85
N LEU A 111 3.16 7.93 10.88
CA LEU A 111 3.58 8.32 12.23
C LEU A 111 5.11 8.26 12.27
N GLN A 112 5.77 9.42 12.40
CA GLN A 112 7.22 9.47 12.66
C GLN A 112 7.56 8.89 14.04
N ASP A 113 6.62 8.99 14.99
CA ASP A 113 6.65 8.31 16.27
C ASP A 113 5.25 7.75 16.54
N HIS A 114 5.17 6.43 16.76
CA HIS A 114 3.94 5.73 17.15
C HIS A 114 3.25 6.32 18.40
N CYS A 115 4.00 7.03 19.25
CA CYS A 115 3.49 7.69 20.46
C CYS A 115 3.05 9.15 20.22
N ASP A 116 3.43 9.78 19.11
CA ASP A 116 3.11 11.18 18.79
C ASP A 116 2.13 11.27 17.61
N VAL A 117 0.85 11.04 17.91
CA VAL A 117 -0.26 11.16 16.95
C VAL A 117 -0.53 12.62 16.51
N ALA A 118 0.10 13.62 17.13
CA ALA A 118 -0.12 15.03 16.81
C ALA A 118 0.72 15.50 15.62
N ARG A 119 1.88 14.87 15.35
CA ARG A 119 2.70 15.14 14.16
C ARG A 119 2.36 14.17 13.03
N LYS A 120 1.38 14.56 12.21
CA LYS A 120 0.96 13.78 11.03
C LYS A 120 1.85 14.11 9.83
N SER A 121 2.92 13.36 9.64
CA SER A 121 3.52 13.25 8.29
C SER A 121 2.62 12.35 7.43
N TYR A 122 2.74 12.44 6.11
CA TYR A 122 2.04 11.57 5.18
C TYR A 122 3.03 10.82 4.30
N ALA A 123 2.89 9.50 4.27
CA ALA A 123 3.51 8.66 3.28
C ALA A 123 2.69 8.75 2.00
N VAL A 124 3.34 9.07 0.88
CA VAL A 124 2.71 9.10 -0.44
C VAL A 124 3.27 7.94 -1.24
N GLY A 125 2.38 7.01 -1.59
CA GLY A 125 2.61 6.05 -2.65
C GLY A 125 2.23 6.69 -3.98
N LEU A 126 3.17 6.72 -4.93
CA LEU A 126 2.93 7.20 -6.28
C LEU A 126 3.26 6.08 -7.25
N ALA A 127 2.25 5.62 -7.98
CA ALA A 127 2.47 4.85 -9.19
C ALA A 127 2.00 5.71 -10.37
N SER A 128 2.88 5.89 -11.35
CA SER A 128 2.41 6.26 -12.69
C SER A 128 1.44 5.16 -13.10
N GLN A 129 0.24 5.54 -13.53
CA GLN A 129 -0.56 4.52 -14.20
C GLN A 129 0.09 4.34 -15.58
N ASP A 130 0.82 3.24 -15.79
CA ASP A 130 1.19 2.77 -17.13
C ASP A 130 -0.08 2.22 -17.83
N THR A 131 -1.09 3.07 -17.93
CA THR A 131 -2.40 2.72 -18.47
C THR A 131 -2.70 3.70 -19.60
N PHE A 132 -2.13 3.42 -20.76
CA PHE A 132 -2.90 3.58 -21.97
C PHE A 132 -4.14 2.69 -21.81
N TRP A 133 -5.21 3.22 -21.21
CA TRP A 133 -6.51 2.56 -21.13
C TRP A 133 -7.02 2.38 -22.56
N SER A 134 -6.75 1.20 -23.14
CA SER A 134 -7.01 0.96 -24.55
C SER A 134 -8.38 0.29 -24.70
N SER A 135 -9.28 0.96 -25.41
CA SER A 135 -10.50 0.34 -25.95
C SER A 135 -10.18 -0.63 -27.10
N LEU A 136 -8.98 -0.53 -27.67
CA LEU A 136 -8.46 -1.31 -28.79
C LEU A 136 -7.30 -2.21 -28.31
N GLY A 137 -7.62 -3.32 -27.63
CA GLY A 137 -6.63 -4.37 -27.40
C GLY A 137 -6.27 -5.05 -28.71
N THR A 138 -4.97 -5.26 -28.98
CA THR A 138 -4.55 -6.17 -30.05
C THR A 138 -4.83 -7.63 -29.67
N VAL A 139 -4.86 -8.55 -30.65
CA VAL A 139 -5.08 -9.98 -30.36
C VAL A 139 -3.96 -10.48 -29.47
N GLY A 140 -4.28 -10.80 -28.21
CA GLY A 140 -3.33 -11.22 -27.19
C GLY A 140 -3.19 -10.26 -26.00
N GLU A 141 -3.77 -9.06 -26.06
CA GLU A 141 -3.78 -8.10 -24.95
C GLU A 141 -5.11 -8.12 -24.19
N CYS A 142 -5.05 -8.12 -22.85
CA CYS A 142 -6.23 -7.98 -22.00
C CYS A 142 -6.79 -6.56 -22.12
N LYS A 143 -8.02 -6.42 -22.62
CA LYS A 143 -8.75 -5.15 -22.57
C LYS A 143 -9.08 -4.83 -21.11
N ASN A 144 -8.60 -3.70 -20.64
CA ASN A 144 -8.95 -3.15 -19.32
C ASN A 144 -10.10 -2.13 -19.39
N THR A 145 -10.76 -2.04 -20.55
CA THR A 145 -11.87 -1.12 -20.83
C THR A 145 -13.02 -1.85 -21.54
N SER A 146 -14.24 -1.67 -21.04
CA SER A 146 -15.50 -2.11 -21.65
C SER A 146 -16.37 -0.91 -21.99
N LEU A 147 -16.87 -0.83 -23.22
CA LEU A 147 -17.73 0.27 -23.67
C LEU A 147 -19.19 -0.16 -23.71
N SER A 148 -20.07 0.72 -23.28
CA SER A 148 -21.52 0.56 -23.33
C SER A 148 -22.18 1.85 -23.81
N LEU A 149 -23.50 1.81 -24.03
CA LEU A 149 -24.28 3.03 -24.31
C LEU A 149 -24.28 4.03 -23.14
N LEU A 150 -23.98 3.56 -21.93
CA LEU A 150 -23.97 4.40 -20.73
C LEU A 150 -22.60 5.05 -20.50
N GLY A 151 -21.52 4.50 -21.05
CA GLY A 151 -20.16 4.99 -20.80
C GLY A 151 -19.10 3.90 -20.91
N ALA A 152 -17.91 4.21 -20.41
CA ALA A 152 -16.75 3.34 -20.37
C ALA A 152 -16.49 2.82 -18.96
N SER A 153 -16.37 1.51 -18.80
CA SER A 153 -15.96 0.85 -17.57
C SER A 153 -14.50 0.41 -17.69
N TYR A 154 -13.71 0.72 -16.68
CA TYR A 154 -12.31 0.37 -16.56
C TYR A 154 -12.14 -0.56 -15.38
N SER A 155 -11.36 -1.63 -15.54
CA SER A 155 -11.02 -2.52 -14.45
C SER A 155 -9.61 -3.07 -14.63
N ARG A 156 -8.98 -3.47 -13.53
CA ARG A 156 -7.72 -4.21 -13.58
C ARG A 156 -7.92 -5.59 -12.97
N PRO A 157 -7.45 -6.65 -13.65
CA PRO A 157 -7.52 -8.01 -13.11
C PRO A 157 -6.42 -8.27 -12.07
N GLU A 158 -5.35 -7.47 -12.06
CA GLU A 158 -4.19 -7.65 -11.20
C GLU A 158 -4.10 -6.56 -10.14
N ASN A 159 -3.61 -6.96 -8.97
CA ASN A 159 -3.28 -6.06 -7.88
C ASN A 159 -2.19 -5.08 -8.31
N TRP A 160 -2.25 -3.89 -7.75
CA TRP A 160 -1.31 -2.82 -8.04
C TRP A 160 -0.44 -2.56 -6.82
N ASP A 161 0.86 -2.72 -6.98
CA ASP A 161 1.83 -2.43 -5.93
C ASP A 161 2.28 -0.97 -6.03
N PHE A 162 2.00 -0.22 -4.97
CA PHE A 162 2.32 1.19 -4.82
C PHE A 162 3.50 1.36 -3.85
N PRO A 163 4.74 1.49 -4.35
CA PRO A 163 5.87 1.78 -3.48
C PRO A 163 5.72 3.17 -2.87
N ILE A 164 5.82 3.25 -1.54
CA ILE A 164 5.87 4.49 -0.78
C ILE A 164 7.30 5.04 -0.88
N ASN A 165 7.52 5.92 -1.84
CA ASN A 165 8.81 6.52 -2.14
C ASN A 165 8.96 7.96 -1.62
N GLN A 166 7.90 8.54 -1.07
CA GLN A 166 7.90 9.91 -0.57
C GLN A 166 7.20 10.02 0.79
N ILE A 167 7.79 10.79 1.70
CA ILE A 167 7.16 11.25 2.95
C ILE A 167 7.07 12.78 2.87
N ILE A 168 5.88 13.32 3.05
CA ILE A 168 5.62 14.76 3.09
C ILE A 168 5.18 15.16 4.51
N ALA A 169 5.61 16.33 4.98
CA ALA A 169 5.25 16.89 6.28
C ALA A 169 4.12 17.93 6.12
#